data_AF-A0AA38UD54-F1
#
_entry.id   AF-A0AA38UD54-F1
#
_cell.length_a   1.000
_cell.length_b   1.000
_cell.length_c   1.000
_cell.angle_alpha   90.00
_cell.angle_beta   90.00
_cell.angle_gamma   90.00
#
_symmetry.space_group_name_H-M   'P 1'
#
loop_
_entity.id
_entity.type
_entity.pdbx_description
1 polymer ?
#
loop_
_entity_poly.entity_id
_entity_poly.type
_entity_poly.pdbx_seq_one_letter_code
_entity_poly.pdbx_strand_id
1 'polypeptide(L)'
;MCLFTVIPGKPKQHHINHALRVLVNQLLPFWGGVSYTRMARYRTGRTVFMALLPVVCDTEAAIQISGFAAHNHTYFCRRCLLPISHIHNLEPDKWVLRNPDRHKELAVEWKEASRARRDAIYRDHGVRWTELLNLPYWNPIPYTVIDDMHLGYPGLFRTHLRIIWGIDHEKNSGDGMCPDTEKQRKLSKASLRRLLNEIRANSPSLQQLLEEENRKVIWYLCFELKLRTGVGNKHEMVKQILQWVICVHAQSFSSKASSNVDPNSLPPVMQPAARIVYNKDQEFEDLKSKLLDLSARAPSLTRTKKAALQAMCQDFNILYGSKETRKTLSQRLMLYEDMVRRLLLWARQHTSALEIQTNTTFIQRQEHRDSKLKQSSPRAVIGKDLLEEIWADMARSVLPSWIQPAPQKWGIPATGKLSADEYKVVCSISLVITLIRVWGYGNKEAPQSRHYQMLLNFLDLVRSIHVVFLRETTQSSRAYYQATMLKYLRGVLELFPDAVLSSNHHLALHIIADLETLGPGHARSTPVFERINHLLQETKKNGHLGEVEATMMTSYGRMANLQILLASFPDLREEIEEALVVLKDIEREDHRGM
;
A
#
# COMPACT_ATOMS: atom_id res chain seq x y z
N MET A 1 25.69 4.41 -7.29
CA MET A 1 25.11 3.30 -6.51
C MET A 1 25.93 2.05 -6.79
N CYS A 2 26.43 1.38 -5.75
CA CYS A 2 27.33 0.24 -5.90
C CYS A 2 26.60 -1.05 -5.55
N LEU A 3 26.63 -2.03 -6.45
CA LEU A 3 26.14 -3.38 -6.16
C LEU A 3 27.24 -4.17 -5.46
N PHE A 4 26.99 -4.62 -4.24
CA PHE A 4 27.99 -5.33 -3.43
C PHE A 4 27.91 -6.85 -3.59
N THR A 5 26.70 -7.41 -3.53
CA THR A 5 26.48 -8.84 -3.55
C THR A 5 25.11 -9.16 -4.14
N VAL A 6 25.00 -10.34 -4.74
CA VAL A 6 23.74 -10.93 -5.20
C VAL A 6 23.57 -12.24 -4.46
N ILE A 7 22.39 -12.46 -3.87
CA ILE A 7 22.06 -13.67 -3.13
C ILE A 7 20.93 -14.39 -3.88
N PRO A 8 21.09 -15.67 -4.26
CA PRO A 8 20.05 -16.41 -4.95
C PRO A 8 18.90 -16.75 -3.99
N GLY A 9 17.72 -16.17 -4.25
CA GLY A 9 16.53 -16.42 -3.44
C GLY A 9 16.64 -15.89 -2.00
N LYS A 10 15.67 -16.26 -1.16
CA LYS A 10 15.58 -15.80 0.23
C LYS A 10 16.49 -16.63 1.14
N PRO A 11 17.52 -16.04 1.78
CA PRO A 11 18.39 -16.78 2.68
C PRO A 11 17.60 -17.33 3.87
N LYS A 12 17.94 -18.56 4.30
CA LYS A 12 17.31 -19.18 5.47
C LYS A 12 17.86 -18.55 6.75
N GLN A 13 16.96 -18.00 7.56
CA GLN A 13 17.21 -17.55 8.93
C GLN A 13 18.41 -16.59 9.08
N HIS A 14 19.58 -17.09 9.49
CA HIS A 14 20.78 -16.30 9.78
C HIS A 14 21.89 -16.51 8.74
N HIS A 15 21.63 -17.24 7.66
CA HIS A 15 22.63 -17.51 6.60
C HIS A 15 23.02 -16.25 5.81
N ILE A 16 22.19 -15.19 5.86
CA ILE A 16 22.53 -13.88 5.28
C ILE A 16 23.84 -13.32 5.85
N ASN A 17 24.21 -13.73 7.06
CA ASN A 17 25.47 -13.35 7.70
C ASN A 17 26.70 -13.79 6.90
N HIS A 18 26.64 -14.86 6.10
CA HIS A 18 27.78 -15.24 5.26
C HIS A 18 28.11 -14.15 4.22
N ALA A 19 27.10 -13.52 3.64
CA ALA A 19 27.27 -12.40 2.71
C ALA A 19 27.63 -11.11 3.45
N LEU A 20 26.94 -10.81 4.55
CA LEU A 20 27.20 -9.61 5.36
C LEU A 20 28.61 -9.59 5.94
N ARG A 21 29.17 -10.75 6.31
CA ARG A 21 30.56 -10.85 6.81
C ARG A 21 31.58 -10.30 5.82
N VAL A 22 31.38 -10.57 4.52
CA VAL A 22 32.28 -10.05 3.47
C VAL A 22 32.18 -8.53 3.40
N LEU A 23 30.96 -7.97 3.45
CA LEU A 23 30.73 -6.52 3.47
C LEU A 23 31.38 -5.87 4.69
N VAL A 24 31.09 -6.39 5.86
CA VAL A 24 31.57 -5.87 7.14
C VAL A 24 33.10 -5.88 7.21
N ASN A 25 33.74 -6.98 6.80
CA ASN A 25 35.19 -7.08 6.78
C ASN A 25 35.84 -6.03 5.84
N GLN A 26 35.19 -5.69 4.73
CA GLN A 26 35.68 -4.64 3.84
C GLN A 26 35.46 -3.23 4.40
N LEU A 27 34.39 -3.01 5.17
CA LEU A 27 34.06 -1.70 5.76
C LEU A 27 34.83 -1.40 7.05
N LEU A 28 35.24 -2.40 7.83
CA LEU A 28 35.92 -2.21 9.11
C LEU A 28 37.17 -1.32 9.02
N PRO A 29 38.11 -1.53 8.07
CA PRO A 29 39.29 -0.67 7.93
C PRO A 29 38.95 0.80 7.68
N PHE A 30 37.84 1.08 6.98
CA PHE A 30 37.43 2.45 6.65
C PHE A 30 36.95 3.27 7.85
N TRP A 31 36.66 2.63 8.99
CA TRP A 31 36.39 3.36 10.22
C TRP A 31 37.63 4.07 10.78
N GLY A 32 38.78 3.41 10.70
CA GLY A 32 40.09 4.00 11.02
C GLY A 32 40.68 4.85 9.89
N GLY A 33 40.08 4.77 8.69
CA GLY A 33 40.53 5.45 7.48
C GLY A 33 41.49 4.59 6.65
N VAL A 34 41.23 4.52 5.34
CA VAL A 34 42.10 3.83 4.37
C VAL A 34 42.87 4.86 3.57
N SER A 35 44.19 4.84 3.67
CA SER A 35 45.08 5.77 2.95
C SER A 35 45.43 5.26 1.56
N TYR A 36 45.00 5.97 0.53
CA TYR A 36 45.39 5.73 -0.85
C TYR A 36 46.57 6.63 -1.20
N THR A 37 47.65 6.06 -1.74
CA THR A 37 48.86 6.80 -2.14
C THR A 37 48.63 7.68 -3.37
N ARG A 38 47.66 7.33 -4.22
CA ARG A 38 47.26 8.10 -5.40
C ARG A 38 45.79 7.82 -5.74
N MET A 39 45.07 8.86 -6.15
CA MET A 39 43.73 8.76 -6.73
C MET A 39 43.66 9.57 -8.03
N ALA A 40 42.67 9.30 -8.88
CA ALA A 40 42.53 9.95 -10.19
C ALA A 40 42.61 11.50 -10.12
N ARG A 41 41.97 12.11 -9.12
CA ARG A 41 41.98 13.57 -8.90
C ARG A 41 43.02 14.06 -7.89
N TYR A 42 43.72 13.16 -7.19
CA TYR A 42 44.63 13.50 -6.09
C TYR A 42 45.93 12.71 -6.19
N ARG A 43 46.96 13.34 -6.81
CA ARG A 43 48.27 12.72 -7.03
C ARG A 43 49.07 12.48 -5.75
N THR A 44 48.79 13.25 -4.69
CA THR A 44 49.41 13.11 -3.36
C THR A 44 48.67 12.12 -2.44
N GLY A 45 47.68 11.40 -2.98
CA GLY A 45 46.87 10.49 -2.20
C GLY A 45 45.82 11.16 -1.32
N ARG A 46 44.96 10.35 -0.69
CA ARG A 46 43.97 10.76 0.32
C ARG A 46 43.64 9.62 1.26
N THR A 47 43.32 9.95 2.50
CA THR A 47 42.66 9.03 3.44
C THR A 47 41.16 9.11 3.22
N VAL A 48 40.54 7.95 3.01
CA VAL A 48 39.10 7.80 2.79
C VAL A 48 38.49 7.13 4.00
N PHE A 49 37.42 7.73 4.52
CA PHE A 49 36.58 7.16 5.57
C PHE A 49 35.25 6.74 4.96
N MET A 50 34.71 5.62 5.42
CA MET A 50 33.43 5.09 4.96
C MET A 50 32.70 4.47 6.14
N ALA A 51 31.40 4.74 6.22
CA ALA A 51 30.52 4.16 7.22
C ALA A 51 29.22 3.69 6.57
N LEU A 52 28.74 2.52 6.98
CA LEU A 52 27.40 2.05 6.67
C LEU A 52 26.41 2.61 7.70
N LEU A 53 25.54 3.51 7.29
CA LEU A 53 24.53 4.11 8.17
C LEU A 53 23.19 3.37 8.03
N PRO A 54 22.18 3.81 7.25
CA PRO A 54 20.90 3.10 7.25
C PRO A 54 20.90 1.85 6.37
N VAL A 55 20.30 0.79 6.88
CA VAL A 55 19.73 -0.31 6.10
C VAL A 55 18.32 0.10 5.69
N VAL A 56 18.09 0.21 4.39
CA VAL A 56 16.81 0.60 3.78
C VAL A 56 16.30 -0.56 2.93
N CYS A 57 15.24 -1.21 3.39
CA CYS A 57 14.60 -2.33 2.71
C CYS A 57 13.20 -2.59 3.30
N ASP A 58 12.45 -3.50 2.66
CA ASP A 58 11.16 -3.94 3.20
C ASP A 58 11.32 -4.55 4.62
N THR A 59 10.20 -4.74 5.31
CA THR A 59 10.22 -5.21 6.71
C THR A 59 10.77 -6.63 6.85
N GLU A 60 10.57 -7.51 5.86
CA GLU A 60 11.09 -8.88 5.95
C GLU A 60 12.61 -8.90 5.85
N ALA A 61 13.17 -8.20 4.87
CA ALA A 61 14.60 -8.04 4.68
C ALA A 61 15.24 -7.32 5.88
N ALA A 62 14.59 -6.28 6.40
CA ALA A 62 15.06 -5.54 7.57
C ALA A 62 15.20 -6.45 8.80
N ILE A 63 14.21 -7.32 9.04
CA ILE A 63 14.25 -8.29 10.14
C ILE A 63 15.40 -9.31 9.95
N GLN A 64 15.64 -9.75 8.72
CA GLN A 64 16.72 -10.71 8.43
C GLN A 64 18.11 -10.08 8.55
N ILE A 65 18.33 -8.93 7.91
CA ILE A 65 19.63 -8.24 7.87
C ILE A 65 20.02 -7.75 9.26
N SER A 66 19.07 -7.23 10.03
CA SER A 66 19.37 -6.59 11.32
C SER A 66 19.17 -7.50 12.53
N GLY A 67 18.83 -8.78 12.34
CA GLY A 67 18.77 -9.75 13.44
C GLY A 67 17.54 -9.63 14.34
N PHE A 68 16.47 -8.96 13.92
CA PHE A 68 15.23 -8.88 14.69
C PHE A 68 14.36 -10.15 14.54
N ALA A 69 13.30 -10.22 15.34
CA ALA A 69 12.26 -11.23 15.23
C ALA A 69 11.17 -10.86 14.22
N ALA A 70 10.42 -11.88 13.81
CA ALA A 70 9.29 -11.75 12.90
C ALA A 70 8.15 -10.88 13.48
N HIS A 71 7.29 -10.36 12.60
CA HIS A 71 6.18 -9.47 12.95
C HIS A 71 5.10 -10.09 13.86
N ASN A 72 5.08 -11.42 14.01
CA ASN A 72 4.16 -12.16 14.87
C ASN A 72 4.78 -12.57 16.22
N HIS A 73 6.03 -12.18 16.48
CA HIS A 73 6.72 -12.45 17.73
C HIS A 73 6.15 -11.62 18.89
N THR A 74 6.33 -12.05 20.14
CA THR A 74 5.94 -11.27 21.33
C THR A 74 6.50 -9.85 21.26
N TYR A 75 7.80 -9.73 21.01
CA TYR A 75 8.50 -8.47 20.75
C TYR A 75 8.69 -8.26 19.25
N PHE A 76 7.61 -7.90 18.56
CA PHE A 76 7.55 -7.76 17.10
C PHE A 76 8.20 -6.47 16.57
N CYS A 77 8.27 -5.42 17.38
CA CYS A 77 8.78 -4.12 16.96
C CYS A 77 10.31 -4.06 17.05
N ARG A 78 10.94 -3.40 16.08
CA ARG A 78 12.39 -3.13 16.04
C ARG A 78 12.81 -1.88 16.82
N ARG A 79 11.85 -1.05 17.25
CA ARG A 79 12.10 0.21 17.99
C ARG A 79 11.80 0.11 19.48
N CYS A 80 10.73 -0.60 19.85
CA CYS A 80 10.30 -0.74 21.24
C CYS A 80 10.08 -2.21 21.64
N LEU A 81 9.81 -2.42 22.92
CA LEU A 81 9.54 -3.70 23.56
C LEU A 81 8.06 -3.90 23.89
N LEU A 82 7.15 -3.14 23.25
CA LEU A 82 5.71 -3.34 23.43
C LEU A 82 5.33 -4.78 22.99
N PRO A 83 4.75 -5.60 23.87
CA PRO A 83 4.32 -6.93 23.49
C PRO A 83 3.19 -6.87 22.44
N ILE A 84 3.16 -7.81 21.49
CA ILE A 84 2.11 -7.89 20.47
C ILE A 84 0.70 -8.03 21.06
N SER A 85 0.58 -8.59 22.27
CA SER A 85 -0.69 -8.63 23.01
C SER A 85 -1.23 -7.24 23.37
N HIS A 86 -0.36 -6.23 23.43
CA HIS A 86 -0.69 -4.83 23.71
C HIS A 86 -0.64 -3.96 22.45
N ILE A 87 -0.73 -4.55 21.25
CA ILE A 87 -0.63 -3.81 19.97
C ILE A 87 -1.67 -2.69 19.79
N HIS A 88 -2.74 -2.71 20.58
CA HIS A 88 -3.77 -1.66 20.61
C HIS A 88 -3.48 -0.52 21.58
N ASN A 89 -2.38 -0.57 22.32
CA ASN A 89 -1.91 0.57 23.08
C ASN A 89 -1.43 1.65 22.09
N LEU A 90 -2.03 2.83 22.14
CA LEU A 90 -1.73 3.97 21.27
C LEU A 90 -1.13 5.15 22.06
N GLU A 91 -0.29 4.83 23.04
CA GLU A 91 0.43 5.79 23.89
C GLU A 91 1.96 5.58 23.74
N PRO A 92 2.56 6.02 22.60
CA PRO A 92 3.97 5.78 22.29
C PRO A 92 4.94 6.22 23.38
N ASP A 93 4.62 7.30 24.09
CA ASP A 93 5.45 7.88 25.15
C ASP A 93 5.61 6.94 26.36
N LYS A 94 4.69 5.97 26.53
CA LYS A 94 4.77 4.96 27.60
C LYS A 94 5.48 3.68 27.17
N TRP A 95 5.85 3.54 25.90
CA TRP A 95 6.49 2.32 25.41
C TRP A 95 7.97 2.30 25.77
N VAL A 96 8.40 1.18 26.36
CA VAL A 96 9.82 0.96 26.63
C VAL A 96 10.56 0.78 25.31
N LEU A 97 11.46 1.71 25.00
CA LEU A 97 12.33 1.63 23.83
C LEU A 97 13.35 0.50 23.98
N ARG A 98 13.79 -0.08 22.87
CA ARG A 98 14.89 -1.04 22.90
C ARG A 98 16.19 -0.32 23.27
N ASN A 99 16.95 -0.92 24.18
CA ASN A 99 18.30 -0.45 24.50
C ASN A 99 19.31 -1.07 23.50
N PRO A 100 20.13 -0.26 22.80
CA PRO A 100 21.13 -0.76 21.84
C PRO A 100 22.18 -1.69 22.44
N ASP A 101 22.71 -1.35 23.61
CA ASP A 101 23.76 -2.12 24.28
C ASP A 101 23.22 -3.48 24.70
N ARG A 102 22.04 -3.49 25.34
CA ARG A 102 21.36 -4.73 25.72
C ARG A 102 21.02 -5.60 24.50
N HIS A 103 20.64 -4.98 23.39
CA HIS A 103 20.40 -5.70 22.14
C HIS A 103 21.67 -6.38 21.64
N LYS A 104 22.81 -5.66 21.66
CA LYS A 104 24.11 -6.19 21.25
C LYS A 104 24.57 -7.34 22.16
N GLU A 105 24.45 -7.19 23.48
CA GLU A 105 24.76 -8.26 24.46
C GLU A 105 23.97 -9.54 24.14
N LEU A 106 22.65 -9.43 23.97
CA LEU A 106 21.78 -10.57 23.66
C LEU A 106 22.14 -11.21 22.30
N ALA A 107 22.51 -10.40 21.32
CA ALA A 107 22.93 -10.89 20.01
C ALA A 107 24.27 -11.64 20.07
N VAL A 108 25.23 -11.17 20.87
CA VAL A 108 26.50 -11.87 21.14
C VAL A 108 26.25 -13.17 21.89
N GLU A 109 25.43 -13.14 22.95
CA GLU A 109 25.03 -14.35 23.68
C GLU A 109 24.38 -15.36 22.72
N TRP A 110 23.51 -14.91 21.82
CA TRP A 110 22.91 -15.76 20.78
C TRP A 110 23.99 -16.35 19.85
N LYS A 111 24.98 -15.56 19.44
CA LYS A 111 26.06 -16.03 18.55
C LYS A 111 26.86 -17.17 19.19
N GLU A 112 27.17 -17.05 20.47
CA GLU A 112 28.03 -17.99 21.21
C GLU A 112 27.25 -19.17 21.81
N ALA A 113 25.94 -19.03 21.96
CA ALA A 113 25.06 -20.02 22.55
C ALA A 113 24.91 -21.31 21.72
N SER A 114 24.59 -22.40 22.43
CA SER A 114 24.09 -23.64 21.84
C SER A 114 22.76 -23.43 21.10
N ARG A 115 22.38 -24.34 20.21
CA ARG A 115 21.11 -24.24 19.46
C ARG A 115 19.88 -24.07 20.36
N ALA A 116 19.78 -24.84 21.44
CA ALA A 116 18.68 -24.74 22.39
C ALA A 116 18.64 -23.36 23.08
N ARG A 117 19.79 -22.81 23.45
CA ARG A 117 19.88 -21.49 24.07
C ARG A 117 19.60 -20.36 23.07
N ARG A 118 20.03 -20.50 21.80
CA ARG A 118 19.65 -19.60 20.70
C ARG A 118 18.15 -19.51 20.51
N ASP A 119 17.46 -20.65 20.50
CA ASP A 119 16.01 -20.71 20.36
C ASP A 119 15.31 -20.07 21.58
N ALA A 120 15.86 -20.24 22.78
CA ALA A 120 15.37 -19.56 23.99
C ALA A 120 15.55 -18.04 23.92
N ILE A 121 16.74 -17.54 23.58
CA ILE A 121 17.01 -16.10 23.44
C ILE A 121 16.10 -15.48 22.37
N TYR A 122 15.93 -16.17 21.24
CA TYR A 122 15.02 -15.70 20.19
C TYR A 122 13.58 -15.63 20.69
N ARG A 123 13.07 -16.66 21.36
CA ARG A 123 11.72 -16.70 21.92
C ARG A 123 11.50 -15.62 23.00
N ASP A 124 12.49 -15.42 23.86
CA ASP A 124 12.33 -14.60 25.06
C ASP A 124 12.63 -13.12 24.78
N HIS A 125 13.43 -12.80 23.75
CA HIS A 125 13.86 -11.41 23.46
C HIS A 125 13.67 -10.97 22.00
N GLY A 126 13.48 -11.92 21.08
CA GLY A 126 13.31 -11.64 19.66
C GLY A 126 14.58 -11.10 18.98
N VAL A 127 15.75 -11.60 19.39
CA VAL A 127 17.06 -11.13 18.92
C VAL A 127 17.88 -12.30 18.36
N ARG A 128 18.64 -12.04 17.31
CA ARG A 128 19.62 -12.94 16.68
C ARG A 128 20.88 -12.17 16.33
N TRP A 129 21.98 -12.89 16.14
CA TRP A 129 23.22 -12.29 15.65
C TRP A 129 23.10 -11.79 14.21
N THR A 130 23.63 -10.59 13.96
CA THR A 130 23.94 -10.07 12.63
C THR A 130 25.39 -9.61 12.58
N GLU A 131 26.08 -9.87 11.47
CA GLU A 131 27.45 -9.41 11.26
C GLU A 131 27.60 -7.88 11.30
N LEU A 132 26.51 -7.14 11.04
CA LEU A 132 26.52 -5.68 11.10
C LEU A 132 26.89 -5.16 12.51
N LEU A 133 26.66 -5.93 13.57
CA LEU A 133 27.03 -5.57 14.94
C LEU A 133 28.54 -5.53 15.20
N ASN A 134 29.36 -6.06 14.29
CA ASN A 134 30.81 -5.88 14.34
C ASN A 134 31.24 -4.47 13.94
N LEU A 135 30.41 -3.73 13.19
CA LEU A 135 30.73 -2.34 12.85
C LEU A 135 30.59 -1.47 14.13
N PRO A 136 31.65 -0.79 14.56
CA PRO A 136 31.69 -0.14 15.88
C PRO A 136 30.68 1.01 16.02
N TYR A 137 30.30 1.63 14.91
CA TYR A 137 29.33 2.73 14.86
C TYR A 137 27.89 2.29 14.59
N TRP A 138 27.66 1.01 14.24
CA TRP A 138 26.36 0.58 13.73
C TRP A 138 25.38 0.23 14.86
N ASN A 139 24.24 0.90 14.89
CA ASN A 139 23.18 0.67 15.85
C ASN A 139 21.93 0.12 15.12
N PRO A 140 21.52 -1.14 15.37
CA PRO A 140 20.41 -1.77 14.66
C PRO A 140 19.07 -1.06 14.83
N ILE A 141 18.86 -0.33 15.93
CA ILE A 141 17.56 0.27 16.26
C ILE A 141 17.25 1.46 15.34
N PRO A 142 18.04 2.56 15.33
CA PRO A 142 17.80 3.67 14.42
C PRO A 142 18.15 3.34 12.97
N TYR A 143 19.19 2.54 12.73
CA TYR A 143 19.71 2.30 11.38
C TYR A 143 18.97 1.21 10.61
N THR A 144 18.05 0.47 11.23
CA THR A 144 17.10 -0.37 10.50
C THR A 144 15.85 0.43 10.18
N VAL A 145 15.93 1.18 9.09
CA VAL A 145 14.98 2.23 8.73
C VAL A 145 13.59 1.66 8.45
N ILE A 146 12.56 2.44 8.73
CA ILE A 146 11.21 2.14 8.30
C ILE A 146 11.06 2.57 6.85
N ASP A 147 10.93 1.60 5.95
CA ASP A 147 10.64 1.91 4.56
C ASP A 147 9.23 2.46 4.42
N ASP A 148 9.18 3.77 4.15
CA ASP A 148 7.95 4.55 4.08
C ASP A 148 7.04 4.07 2.95
N MET A 149 7.61 3.62 1.82
CA MET A 149 6.83 3.12 0.68
C MET A 149 6.08 1.86 1.09
N HIS A 150 6.81 0.85 1.55
CA HIS A 150 6.22 -0.42 1.98
C HIS A 150 5.31 -0.27 3.19
N LEU A 151 5.63 0.66 4.11
CA LEU A 151 4.76 0.96 5.24
C LEU A 151 3.46 1.63 4.78
N GLY A 152 3.55 2.67 3.95
CA GLY A 152 2.40 3.47 3.53
C GLY A 152 1.45 2.73 2.60
N TYR A 153 1.95 2.23 1.47
CA TYR A 153 1.10 1.73 0.39
C TYR A 153 0.70 0.25 0.56
N PRO A 154 1.57 -0.75 0.42
CA PRO A 154 1.20 -2.15 0.65
C PRO A 154 1.03 -2.48 2.15
N GLY A 155 1.48 -1.61 3.05
CA GLY A 155 1.34 -1.77 4.50
C GLY A 155 0.02 -1.23 5.04
N LEU A 156 -0.16 0.09 5.10
CA LEU A 156 -1.31 0.73 5.72
C LEU A 156 -2.53 0.79 4.77
N PHE A 157 -2.37 1.30 3.55
CA PHE A 157 -3.47 1.41 2.59
C PHE A 157 -4.07 0.05 2.25
N ARG A 158 -3.23 -0.94 1.89
CA ARG A 158 -3.71 -2.30 1.63
C ARG A 158 -4.43 -2.90 2.84
N THR A 159 -3.88 -2.76 4.05
CA THR A 159 -4.52 -3.30 5.26
C THR A 159 -5.88 -2.64 5.47
N HIS A 160 -5.97 -1.33 5.31
CA HIS A 160 -7.24 -0.61 5.43
C HIS A 160 -8.26 -1.11 4.41
N LEU A 161 -7.92 -1.15 3.13
CA LEU A 161 -8.85 -1.55 2.08
C LEU A 161 -9.25 -3.02 2.14
N ARG A 162 -8.28 -3.93 2.29
CA ARG A 162 -8.52 -5.38 2.13
C ARG A 162 -8.92 -6.06 3.44
N ILE A 163 -8.41 -5.60 4.58
CA ILE A 163 -8.61 -6.25 5.88
C ILE A 163 -9.67 -5.52 6.70
N ILE A 164 -9.50 -4.20 6.89
CA ILE A 164 -10.42 -3.42 7.72
C ILE A 164 -11.75 -3.22 7.00
N TRP A 165 -11.74 -2.69 5.78
CA TRP A 165 -12.96 -2.45 4.99
C TRP A 165 -13.45 -3.71 4.27
N GLY A 166 -12.52 -4.45 3.67
CA GLY A 166 -12.87 -5.58 2.81
C GLY A 166 -13.37 -5.12 1.45
N ILE A 167 -12.88 -5.78 0.41
CA ILE A 167 -13.29 -5.58 -0.97
C ILE A 167 -13.97 -6.86 -1.43
N ASP A 168 -15.25 -6.76 -1.82
CA ASP A 168 -16.06 -7.87 -2.29
C ASP A 168 -16.86 -7.42 -3.52
N HIS A 169 -16.51 -7.98 -4.68
CA HIS A 169 -17.16 -7.64 -5.94
C HIS A 169 -18.49 -8.37 -6.19
N GLU A 170 -18.90 -9.26 -5.30
CA GLU A 170 -20.14 -10.03 -5.39
C GLU A 170 -21.23 -9.47 -4.47
N LYS A 171 -20.85 -8.90 -3.33
CA LYS A 171 -21.78 -8.32 -2.34
C LYS A 171 -21.89 -6.80 -2.47
N ASN A 172 -23.06 -6.25 -2.15
CA ASN A 172 -23.24 -4.81 -2.02
C ASN A 172 -22.50 -4.26 -0.79
N SER A 173 -22.21 -2.96 -0.81
CA SER A 173 -21.44 -2.26 0.20
C SER A 173 -22.20 -2.20 1.52
N GLY A 174 -21.53 -2.62 2.60
CA GLY A 174 -22.04 -2.56 3.96
C GLY A 174 -21.58 -1.30 4.70
N ASP A 175 -22.05 -1.17 5.94
CA ASP A 175 -21.63 -0.13 6.89
C ASP A 175 -20.37 -0.51 7.69
N GLY A 176 -19.72 -1.62 7.32
CA GLY A 176 -18.50 -2.11 7.95
C GLY A 176 -18.68 -2.75 9.33
N MET A 177 -19.91 -2.91 9.82
CA MET A 177 -20.15 -3.80 10.95
C MET A 177 -20.02 -5.25 10.47
N CYS A 178 -19.38 -6.09 11.27
CA CYS A 178 -19.27 -7.53 10.99
C CYS A 178 -20.24 -8.31 11.89
N PRO A 179 -21.51 -8.49 11.51
CA PRO A 179 -22.36 -9.46 12.17
C PRO A 179 -21.96 -10.85 11.69
N ASP A 180 -21.22 -11.62 12.51
CA ASP A 180 -21.11 -13.08 12.31
C ASP A 180 -22.45 -13.71 12.75
N THR A 181 -23.51 -13.42 11.98
CA THR A 181 -24.92 -13.70 12.30
C THR A 181 -25.24 -15.20 12.41
N GLU A 182 -24.43 -16.07 11.79
CA GLU A 182 -24.65 -17.52 11.82
C GLU A 182 -24.22 -18.17 13.14
N LYS A 183 -23.14 -17.69 13.77
CA LYS A 183 -22.68 -18.25 15.06
C LYS A 183 -23.43 -17.69 16.26
N GLN A 184 -24.04 -16.50 16.13
CA GLN A 184 -24.83 -15.83 17.16
C GLN A 184 -26.13 -16.60 17.53
N ARG A 185 -26.70 -17.38 16.59
CA ARG A 185 -27.94 -18.14 16.82
C ARG A 185 -27.84 -19.28 17.84
N LYS A 186 -26.64 -19.67 18.28
CA LYS A 186 -26.41 -20.83 19.15
C LYS A 186 -26.19 -20.51 20.64
N LEU A 187 -26.29 -19.24 21.07
CA LEU A 187 -26.12 -18.85 22.47
C LEU A 187 -27.45 -18.88 23.24
N SER A 188 -27.47 -19.47 24.43
CA SER A 188 -28.66 -19.51 25.30
C SER A 188 -29.00 -18.10 25.79
N LYS A 189 -30.20 -17.59 25.42
CA LYS A 189 -30.71 -16.28 25.83
C LYS A 189 -30.83 -16.12 27.36
N ALA A 190 -30.95 -17.23 28.11
CA ALA A 190 -31.09 -17.20 29.57
C ALA A 190 -29.77 -16.86 30.29
N SER A 191 -28.65 -17.47 29.89
CA SER A 191 -27.33 -17.21 30.49
C SER A 191 -26.87 -15.77 30.25
N LEU A 192 -27.09 -15.24 29.04
CA LEU A 192 -26.77 -13.85 28.69
C LEU A 192 -27.58 -12.84 29.51
N ARG A 193 -28.87 -13.09 29.73
CA ARG A 193 -29.73 -12.23 30.57
C ARG A 193 -29.27 -12.23 32.02
N ARG A 194 -28.86 -13.38 32.56
CA ARG A 194 -28.30 -13.47 33.92
C ARG A 194 -27.04 -12.61 34.03
N LEU A 195 -26.08 -12.77 33.12
CA LEU A 195 -24.84 -11.98 33.13
C LEU A 195 -25.08 -10.48 32.96
N LEU A 196 -25.98 -10.07 32.06
CA LEU A 196 -26.34 -8.66 31.91
C LEU A 196 -26.99 -8.07 33.17
N ASN A 197 -27.75 -8.86 33.92
CA ASN A 197 -28.31 -8.42 35.20
C ASN A 197 -27.22 -8.26 36.28
N GLU A 198 -26.26 -9.19 36.36
CA GLU A 198 -25.11 -9.07 37.27
C GLU A 198 -24.23 -7.86 36.93
N ILE A 199 -24.03 -7.57 35.65
CA ILE A 199 -23.33 -6.37 35.15
C ILE A 199 -24.05 -5.09 35.58
N ARG A 200 -25.39 -5.08 35.53
CA ARG A 200 -26.21 -3.93 35.98
C ARG A 200 -26.23 -3.79 37.50
N ALA A 201 -26.16 -4.90 38.24
CA ALA A 201 -26.14 -4.90 39.70
C ALA A 201 -24.75 -4.58 40.28
N ASN A 202 -23.70 -4.59 39.45
CA ASN A 202 -22.30 -4.44 39.86
C ASN A 202 -21.93 -5.39 41.02
N SER A 203 -22.33 -6.65 40.91
CA SER A 203 -22.15 -7.64 41.96
C SER A 203 -20.64 -7.86 42.25
N PRO A 204 -20.24 -8.03 43.52
CA PRO A 204 -18.83 -8.26 43.89
C PRO A 204 -18.24 -9.55 43.31
N SER A 205 -19.08 -10.51 42.89
CA SER A 205 -18.70 -11.76 42.23
C SER A 205 -18.60 -11.66 40.69
N LEU A 206 -18.85 -10.48 40.10
CA LEU A 206 -18.93 -10.31 38.65
C LEU A 206 -17.63 -10.72 37.93
N GLN A 207 -16.46 -10.38 38.48
CA GLN A 207 -15.18 -10.75 37.88
C GLN A 207 -15.01 -12.26 37.77
N GLN A 208 -15.26 -12.99 38.86
CA GLN A 208 -15.14 -14.45 38.88
C GLN A 208 -16.12 -15.11 37.90
N LEU A 209 -17.37 -14.65 37.86
CA LEU A 209 -18.37 -15.14 36.92
C LEU A 209 -17.94 -14.94 35.45
N LEU A 210 -17.41 -13.76 35.10
CA LEU A 210 -16.93 -13.49 33.74
C LEU A 210 -15.69 -14.33 33.37
N GLU A 211 -14.82 -14.64 34.34
CA GLU A 211 -13.64 -15.47 34.13
C GLU A 211 -13.96 -16.96 33.97
N GLU A 212 -15.02 -17.47 34.61
CA GLU A 212 -15.49 -18.86 34.46
C GLU A 212 -16.22 -19.10 33.14
N GLU A 213 -16.76 -18.05 32.52
CA GLU A 213 -17.54 -18.13 31.30
C GLU A 213 -16.73 -18.43 30.02
N ASN A 214 -17.46 -18.92 29.01
CA ASN A 214 -16.88 -19.23 27.71
C ASN A 214 -16.46 -17.93 26.99
N ARG A 215 -15.28 -17.91 26.35
CA ARG A 215 -14.79 -16.77 25.55
C ARG A 215 -15.83 -16.23 24.55
N LYS A 216 -16.66 -17.11 23.95
CA LYS A 216 -17.72 -16.71 23.01
C LYS A 216 -18.81 -15.86 23.67
N VAL A 217 -19.18 -16.19 24.91
CA VAL A 217 -20.17 -15.45 25.70
C VAL A 217 -19.61 -14.07 26.06
N ILE A 218 -18.35 -14.02 26.50
CA ILE A 218 -17.65 -12.77 26.81
C ILE A 218 -17.52 -11.87 25.57
N TRP A 219 -17.16 -12.45 24.42
CA TRP A 219 -17.13 -11.74 23.15
C TRP A 219 -18.49 -11.13 22.79
N TYR A 220 -19.58 -11.87 23.00
CA TYR A 220 -20.94 -11.39 22.73
C TYR A 220 -21.34 -10.27 23.71
N LEU A 221 -20.98 -10.38 24.99
CA LEU A 221 -21.19 -9.29 25.96
C LEU A 221 -20.43 -8.03 25.56
N CYS A 222 -19.18 -8.15 25.12
CA CYS A 222 -18.45 -7.00 24.59
C CYS A 222 -19.18 -6.37 23.39
N PHE A 223 -19.69 -7.19 22.47
CA PHE A 223 -20.45 -6.70 21.32
C PHE A 223 -21.72 -5.94 21.74
N GLU A 224 -22.55 -6.52 22.61
CA GLU A 224 -23.80 -5.91 23.11
C GLU A 224 -23.54 -4.60 23.87
N LEU A 225 -22.46 -4.55 24.65
CA LEU A 225 -22.04 -3.35 25.38
C LEU A 225 -21.31 -2.32 24.49
N LYS A 226 -21.22 -2.56 23.18
CA LYS A 226 -20.47 -1.74 22.20
C LYS A 226 -19.00 -1.55 22.59
N LEU A 227 -18.41 -2.56 23.23
CA LEU A 227 -17.01 -2.65 23.55
C LEU A 227 -16.22 -3.32 22.43
N ARG A 228 -14.89 -3.20 22.49
CA ARG A 228 -13.98 -3.85 21.53
C ARG A 228 -14.10 -5.37 21.59
N THR A 229 -14.25 -5.99 20.43
CA THR A 229 -14.34 -7.44 20.25
C THR A 229 -13.10 -8.03 19.58
N GLY A 230 -12.26 -7.20 18.96
CA GLY A 230 -11.00 -7.55 18.30
C GLY A 230 -9.83 -7.76 19.27
N VAL A 231 -10.15 -8.03 20.53
CA VAL A 231 -9.15 -8.21 21.59
C VAL A 231 -8.74 -9.68 21.62
N GLY A 232 -7.43 -9.97 21.58
CA GLY A 232 -6.95 -11.33 21.36
C GLY A 232 -7.25 -12.32 22.51
N ASN A 233 -7.34 -11.82 23.75
CA ASN A 233 -7.44 -12.64 24.96
C ASN A 233 -8.75 -12.40 25.73
N LYS A 234 -9.33 -13.48 26.29
CA LYS A 234 -10.55 -13.45 27.12
C LYS A 234 -10.37 -12.53 28.34
N HIS A 235 -9.23 -12.63 29.02
CA HIS A 235 -8.93 -11.82 30.21
C HIS A 235 -9.05 -10.31 29.94
N GLU A 236 -8.58 -9.85 28.78
CA GLU A 236 -8.62 -8.43 28.42
C GLU A 236 -10.04 -7.98 28.02
N MET A 237 -10.87 -8.89 27.48
CA MET A 237 -12.29 -8.60 27.28
C MET A 237 -13.03 -8.47 28.62
N VAL A 238 -12.75 -9.36 29.59
CA VAL A 238 -13.32 -9.29 30.94
C VAL A 238 -12.92 -7.98 31.62
N LYS A 239 -11.63 -7.61 31.57
CA LYS A 239 -11.13 -6.35 32.13
C LYS A 239 -11.85 -5.13 31.54
N GLN A 240 -12.11 -5.11 30.23
CA GLN A 240 -12.87 -4.05 29.58
C GLN A 240 -14.32 -3.97 30.07
N ILE A 241 -15.00 -5.11 30.24
CA ILE A 241 -16.36 -5.15 30.79
C ILE A 241 -16.36 -4.56 32.20
N LEU A 242 -15.42 -4.98 33.05
CA LEU A 242 -15.30 -4.47 34.44
C LEU A 242 -15.04 -2.96 34.47
N GLN A 243 -14.12 -2.47 33.62
CA GLN A 243 -13.82 -1.04 33.53
C GLN A 243 -15.04 -0.24 33.02
N TRP A 244 -15.77 -0.77 32.05
CA TRP A 244 -17.00 -0.17 31.55
C TRP A 244 -18.06 -0.06 32.64
N VAL A 245 -18.26 -1.12 33.45
CA VAL A 245 -19.21 -1.11 34.58
C VAL A 245 -18.86 0.00 35.56
N ILE A 246 -17.59 0.14 35.94
CA ILE A 246 -17.11 1.20 36.84
C ILE A 246 -17.43 2.59 36.25
N CYS A 247 -17.12 2.81 34.97
CA CYS A 247 -17.36 4.10 34.31
C CYS A 247 -18.85 4.46 34.21
N VAL A 248 -19.72 3.51 33.87
CA VAL A 248 -21.17 3.73 33.78
C VAL A 248 -21.75 4.08 35.15
N HIS A 249 -21.34 3.37 36.21
CA HIS A 249 -21.79 3.68 37.56
C HIS A 249 -21.29 5.05 38.05
N ALA A 250 -20.10 5.49 37.63
CA ALA A 250 -19.58 6.82 37.92
C ALA A 250 -20.32 7.95 37.17
N GLN A 251 -20.81 7.70 35.95
CA GLN A 251 -21.55 8.69 35.13
C GLN A 251 -22.98 8.95 35.65
N SER A 252 -23.58 8.01 36.38
CA SER A 252 -24.90 8.17 37.02
C SER A 252 -24.98 9.33 38.04
N PHE A 253 -23.85 9.90 38.45
CA PHE A 253 -23.74 10.95 39.47
C PHE A 253 -23.52 12.37 38.92
N SER A 254 -23.40 12.56 37.60
CA SER A 254 -23.06 13.87 37.03
C SER A 254 -23.90 14.20 35.79
N SER A 255 -25.18 14.54 36.00
CA SER A 255 -26.03 15.12 34.96
C SER A 255 -26.80 16.32 35.52
N LYS A 256 -26.31 17.54 35.26
CA LYS A 256 -27.10 18.80 35.18
C LYS A 256 -26.25 19.96 34.63
N ALA A 257 -26.41 20.30 33.35
CA ALA A 257 -26.44 21.67 32.80
C ALA A 257 -26.61 21.64 31.26
N SER A 258 -27.35 22.62 30.73
CA SER A 258 -28.07 22.62 29.43
C SER A 258 -27.39 23.39 28.29
N SER A 259 -27.98 23.17 27.11
CA SER A 259 -27.83 23.67 25.73
C SER A 259 -27.73 25.18 25.45
N ASN A 260 -27.25 25.53 24.24
CA ASN A 260 -28.03 26.17 23.15
C ASN A 260 -27.17 26.47 21.89
N VAL A 261 -27.79 26.43 20.70
CA VAL A 261 -27.96 27.53 19.70
C VAL A 261 -28.47 26.96 18.34
N ASP A 262 -29.20 27.83 17.64
CA ASP A 262 -30.35 27.75 16.72
C ASP A 262 -30.09 27.27 15.25
N PRO A 263 -31.09 26.65 14.57
CA PRO A 263 -31.01 26.21 13.17
C PRO A 263 -31.88 27.02 12.19
N ASN A 264 -31.26 27.63 11.16
CA ASN A 264 -31.70 27.65 9.74
C ASN A 264 -31.33 28.93 8.97
N SER A 265 -30.73 28.77 7.78
CA SER A 265 -31.26 29.32 6.50
C SER A 265 -30.37 28.93 5.30
N LEU A 266 -30.98 28.50 4.19
CA LEU A 266 -30.36 28.19 2.88
C LEU A 266 -31.34 28.57 1.75
N PRO A 267 -30.85 29.01 0.56
CA PRO A 267 -31.61 29.00 -0.70
C PRO A 267 -31.06 27.99 -1.77
N PRO A 268 -31.73 27.78 -2.94
CA PRO A 268 -31.93 26.46 -3.57
C PRO A 268 -31.14 26.14 -4.88
N VAL A 269 -31.33 24.91 -5.39
CA VAL A 269 -30.61 24.18 -6.47
C VAL A 269 -31.46 23.97 -7.75
N MET A 270 -30.84 23.86 -8.95
CA MET A 270 -31.43 23.42 -10.25
C MET A 270 -30.71 22.19 -10.89
N GLN A 271 -31.38 21.40 -11.76
CA GLN A 271 -30.96 20.08 -12.32
C GLN A 271 -30.75 20.03 -13.88
N PRO A 272 -30.06 19.00 -14.45
CA PRO A 272 -29.96 18.75 -15.91
C PRO A 272 -30.51 17.39 -16.46
N ALA A 273 -30.63 17.29 -17.80
CA ALA A 273 -31.60 16.49 -18.58
C ALA A 273 -31.10 15.20 -19.33
N ALA A 274 -32.03 14.48 -19.98
CA ALA A 274 -32.03 13.03 -20.30
C ALA A 274 -31.53 12.55 -21.70
N ARG A 275 -31.29 11.21 -21.81
CA ARG A 275 -30.87 10.42 -23.01
C ARG A 275 -31.94 10.38 -24.12
N ILE A 276 -31.50 10.29 -25.39
CA ILE A 276 -32.35 10.24 -26.60
C ILE A 276 -32.39 8.82 -27.19
N VAL A 277 -33.56 8.36 -27.60
CA VAL A 277 -33.80 7.07 -28.30
C VAL A 277 -34.00 7.36 -29.80
N TYR A 278 -33.26 6.69 -30.69
CA TYR A 278 -33.34 6.87 -32.15
C TYR A 278 -33.54 5.53 -32.86
N ASN A 279 -34.40 5.51 -33.88
CA ASN A 279 -34.71 4.31 -34.67
C ASN A 279 -33.71 4.16 -35.83
N LYS A 280 -32.95 3.06 -35.86
CA LYS A 280 -31.87 2.80 -36.83
C LYS A 280 -32.44 2.11 -38.05
N ASP A 281 -32.80 2.90 -39.04
CA ASP A 281 -33.30 2.44 -40.34
C ASP A 281 -32.18 1.88 -41.23
N GLN A 282 -32.56 1.18 -42.32
CA GLN A 282 -31.61 0.59 -43.27
C GLN A 282 -30.64 1.65 -43.85
N GLU A 283 -31.09 2.89 -43.99
CA GLU A 283 -30.27 4.02 -44.45
C GLU A 283 -29.18 4.40 -43.43
N PHE A 284 -29.45 4.29 -42.12
CA PHE A 284 -28.46 4.47 -41.04
C PHE A 284 -27.41 3.36 -41.06
N GLU A 285 -27.82 2.10 -41.18
CA GLU A 285 -26.90 0.96 -41.19
C GLU A 285 -26.06 0.91 -42.48
N ASP A 286 -26.62 1.27 -43.64
CA ASP A 286 -25.86 1.42 -44.89
C ASP A 286 -24.83 2.56 -44.81
N LEU A 287 -25.17 3.69 -44.18
CA LEU A 287 -24.23 4.80 -43.99
C LEU A 287 -23.13 4.44 -42.99
N LYS A 288 -23.48 3.70 -41.93
CA LYS A 288 -22.55 3.18 -40.92
C LYS A 288 -21.58 2.15 -41.53
N SER A 289 -22.09 1.25 -42.38
CA SER A 289 -21.28 0.29 -43.13
C SER A 289 -20.30 1.00 -44.07
N LYS A 290 -20.73 2.02 -44.81
CA LYS A 290 -19.85 2.84 -45.67
C LYS A 290 -18.82 3.66 -44.90
N LEU A 291 -19.10 4.02 -43.64
CA LEU A 291 -18.16 4.67 -42.72
C LEU A 291 -17.10 3.69 -42.18
N LEU A 292 -17.45 2.41 -42.11
CA LEU A 292 -16.56 1.32 -41.68
C LEU A 292 -15.84 0.64 -42.86
N ASP A 293 -16.27 0.87 -44.10
CA ASP A 293 -15.61 0.41 -45.31
C ASP A 293 -14.41 1.30 -45.66
N LEU A 294 -13.27 0.92 -45.09
CA LEU A 294 -11.99 1.60 -45.23
C LEU A 294 -11.29 1.33 -46.57
N SER A 295 -11.93 0.61 -47.50
CA SER A 295 -11.43 0.39 -48.86
C SER A 295 -11.87 1.50 -49.83
N ALA A 296 -12.98 2.20 -49.54
CA ALA A 296 -13.57 3.24 -50.39
C ALA A 296 -13.52 4.65 -49.76
N ARG A 297 -13.59 5.71 -50.57
CA ARG A 297 -13.56 7.09 -50.05
C ARG A 297 -14.75 7.36 -49.13
N ALA A 298 -14.50 7.94 -47.96
CA ALA A 298 -15.52 8.15 -46.92
C ALA A 298 -16.75 8.93 -47.44
N PRO A 299 -17.98 8.53 -47.04
CA PRO A 299 -19.21 9.18 -47.48
C PRO A 299 -19.39 10.58 -46.88
N SER A 300 -20.00 11.52 -47.62
CA SER A 300 -20.29 12.86 -47.12
C SER A 300 -21.46 12.84 -46.12
N LEU A 301 -21.20 13.25 -44.89
CA LEU A 301 -22.20 13.33 -43.81
C LEU A 301 -22.99 14.65 -43.78
N THR A 302 -22.78 15.51 -44.77
CA THR A 302 -23.33 16.88 -44.84
C THR A 302 -24.85 16.95 -44.98
N ARG A 303 -25.55 15.85 -45.30
CA ARG A 303 -27.02 15.78 -45.42
C ARG A 303 -27.69 14.90 -44.35
N THR A 304 -26.93 14.27 -43.44
CA THR A 304 -27.45 13.37 -42.39
C THR A 304 -28.16 14.14 -41.27
N LYS A 305 -29.28 13.62 -40.76
CA LYS A 305 -30.09 14.23 -39.68
C LYS A 305 -29.35 14.23 -38.35
N LYS A 306 -29.55 15.26 -37.51
CA LYS A 306 -28.85 15.43 -36.22
C LYS A 306 -29.03 14.23 -35.28
N ALA A 307 -30.24 13.70 -35.17
CA ALA A 307 -30.52 12.55 -34.30
C ALA A 307 -29.81 11.26 -34.75
N ALA A 308 -29.66 11.05 -36.06
CA ALA A 308 -28.86 9.96 -36.61
C ALA A 308 -27.36 10.15 -36.32
N LEU A 309 -26.82 11.36 -36.47
CA LEU A 309 -25.42 11.63 -36.12
C LEU A 309 -25.14 11.44 -34.62
N GLN A 310 -26.09 11.81 -33.78
CA GLN A 310 -26.06 11.57 -32.34
C GLN A 310 -26.08 10.05 -32.04
N ALA A 311 -26.96 9.29 -32.69
CA ALA A 311 -26.99 7.84 -32.56
C ALA A 311 -25.71 7.16 -33.09
N MET A 312 -25.10 7.65 -34.18
CA MET A 312 -23.80 7.16 -34.68
C MET A 312 -22.67 7.46 -33.70
N CYS A 313 -22.63 8.67 -33.14
CA CYS A 313 -21.67 9.00 -32.09
C CYS A 313 -21.87 8.11 -30.86
N GLN A 314 -23.12 7.81 -30.46
CA GLN A 314 -23.40 6.83 -29.41
C GLN A 314 -22.88 5.42 -29.75
N ASP A 315 -23.11 4.94 -30.98
CA ASP A 315 -22.70 3.61 -31.42
C ASP A 315 -21.18 3.44 -31.54
N PHE A 316 -20.48 4.48 -32.00
CA PHE A 316 -19.02 4.51 -32.07
C PHE A 316 -18.37 4.99 -30.76
N ASN A 317 -19.17 5.18 -29.71
CA ASN A 317 -18.76 5.62 -28.38
C ASN A 317 -18.02 6.98 -28.36
N ILE A 318 -18.40 7.87 -29.28
CA ILE A 318 -17.93 9.25 -29.42
C ILE A 318 -18.85 10.17 -28.61
N LEU A 319 -18.29 10.90 -27.63
CA LEU A 319 -19.04 11.80 -26.76
C LEU A 319 -19.63 13.00 -27.53
N TYR A 320 -20.86 13.42 -27.18
CA TYR A 320 -21.48 14.64 -27.70
C TYR A 320 -22.48 15.29 -26.73
N GLY A 321 -22.69 16.60 -26.88
CA GLY A 321 -23.60 17.40 -26.04
C GLY A 321 -25.01 17.54 -26.63
N SER A 322 -26.04 17.71 -25.78
CA SER A 322 -27.45 17.82 -26.21
C SER A 322 -27.72 19.02 -27.14
N LYS A 323 -26.98 20.12 -26.95
CA LYS A 323 -27.07 21.36 -27.76
C LYS A 323 -26.13 21.40 -28.98
N GLU A 324 -25.28 20.39 -29.21
CA GLU A 324 -24.30 20.44 -30.31
C GLU A 324 -24.98 20.43 -31.69
N THR A 325 -24.40 21.14 -32.65
CA THR A 325 -24.99 21.29 -33.98
C THR A 325 -24.68 20.09 -34.87
N ARG A 326 -25.52 19.87 -35.90
CA ARG A 326 -25.34 18.82 -36.91
C ARG A 326 -23.95 18.86 -37.58
N LYS A 327 -23.42 20.07 -37.80
CA LYS A 327 -22.11 20.30 -38.41
C LYS A 327 -20.97 19.81 -37.50
N THR A 328 -21.04 20.09 -36.20
CA THR A 328 -20.02 19.70 -35.23
C THR A 328 -19.97 18.19 -35.01
N LEU A 329 -21.13 17.53 -34.99
CA LEU A 329 -21.24 16.06 -34.88
C LEU A 329 -20.68 15.35 -36.12
N SER A 330 -21.02 15.85 -37.31
CA SER A 330 -20.52 15.31 -38.57
C SER A 330 -18.99 15.43 -38.70
N GLN A 331 -18.40 16.56 -38.27
CA GLN A 331 -16.95 16.74 -38.28
C GLN A 331 -16.24 15.78 -37.33
N ARG A 332 -16.82 15.52 -36.15
CA ARG A 332 -16.23 14.63 -35.15
C ARG A 332 -16.20 13.16 -35.62
N LEU A 333 -17.26 12.70 -36.31
CA LEU A 333 -17.30 11.37 -36.90
C LEU A 333 -16.27 11.20 -38.04
N MET A 334 -16.08 12.23 -38.87
CA MET A 334 -15.08 12.17 -39.95
C MET A 334 -13.64 12.19 -39.43
N LEU A 335 -13.37 12.90 -38.33
CA LEU A 335 -12.05 12.88 -37.68
C LEU A 335 -11.72 11.51 -37.08
N TYR A 336 -12.73 10.82 -36.54
CA TYR A 336 -12.55 9.47 -36.00
C TYR A 336 -12.26 8.45 -37.12
N GLU A 337 -12.96 8.53 -38.25
CA GLU A 337 -12.69 7.66 -39.41
C GLU A 337 -11.28 7.88 -39.99
N ASP A 338 -10.87 9.13 -40.22
CA ASP A 338 -9.54 9.45 -40.77
C ASP A 338 -8.40 8.95 -39.83
N MET A 339 -8.60 9.06 -38.52
CA MET A 339 -7.66 8.53 -37.52
C MET A 339 -7.52 7.00 -37.62
N VAL A 340 -8.64 6.27 -37.67
CA VAL A 340 -8.65 4.80 -37.78
C VAL A 340 -8.05 4.33 -39.11
N ARG A 341 -8.34 5.04 -40.20
CA ARG A 341 -7.82 4.75 -41.54
C ARG A 341 -6.30 4.90 -41.61
N ARG A 342 -5.73 5.94 -40.97
CA ARG A 342 -4.28 6.17 -40.88
C ARG A 342 -3.56 5.12 -40.04
N LEU A 343 -4.16 4.70 -38.92
CA LEU A 343 -3.66 3.62 -38.07
C LEU A 343 -3.58 2.29 -38.83
N LEU A 344 -4.58 1.98 -39.65
CA LEU A 344 -4.61 0.74 -40.44
C LEU A 344 -3.71 0.78 -41.67
N LEU A 345 -3.57 1.93 -42.34
CA LEU A 345 -2.59 2.12 -43.42
C LEU A 345 -1.16 2.03 -42.89
N TRP A 346 -0.89 2.59 -41.71
CA TRP A 346 0.38 2.43 -41.01
C TRP A 346 0.63 0.94 -40.69
N ALA A 347 -0.34 0.23 -40.13
CA ALA A 347 -0.20 -1.20 -39.83
C ALA A 347 0.08 -2.06 -41.08
N ARG A 348 -0.58 -1.77 -42.21
CA ARG A 348 -0.39 -2.49 -43.49
C ARG A 348 0.96 -2.22 -44.16
N GLN A 349 1.55 -1.05 -43.95
CA GLN A 349 2.89 -0.72 -44.46
C GLN A 349 4.03 -1.34 -43.61
N HIS A 350 3.72 -1.86 -42.42
CA HIS A 350 4.72 -2.32 -41.44
C HIS A 350 4.56 -3.80 -41.04
N THR A 351 3.82 -4.61 -41.81
CA THR A 351 3.72 -6.07 -41.56
C THR A 351 3.91 -6.89 -42.83
N SER A 352 5.18 -7.16 -43.15
CA SER A 352 5.57 -8.30 -43.99
C SER A 352 6.79 -8.98 -43.39
N ALA A 353 6.56 -9.75 -42.32
CA ALA A 353 7.30 -10.95 -41.90
C ALA A 353 7.09 -11.14 -40.40
N LEU A 354 6.17 -12.04 -40.03
CA LEU A 354 6.36 -13.05 -38.99
C LEU A 354 5.05 -13.81 -38.83
N GLU A 355 4.99 -14.96 -39.50
CA GLU A 355 4.12 -16.06 -39.13
C GLU A 355 4.46 -16.47 -37.69
N ILE A 356 3.55 -16.22 -36.77
CA ILE A 356 3.65 -16.68 -35.40
C ILE A 356 3.21 -18.14 -35.37
N GLN A 357 4.17 -19.06 -35.29
CA GLN A 357 3.92 -20.32 -34.60
C GLN A 357 3.77 -20.02 -33.12
N THR A 358 2.53 -20.09 -32.66
CA THR A 358 2.17 -19.95 -31.25
C THR A 358 2.75 -21.11 -30.45
N ASN A 359 3.83 -20.86 -29.71
CA ASN A 359 4.13 -21.57 -28.47
C ASN A 359 4.25 -20.54 -27.36
N THR A 360 3.10 -20.17 -26.81
CA THR A 360 2.96 -19.33 -25.63
C THR A 360 3.41 -20.13 -24.40
N THR A 361 4.69 -20.09 -24.07
CA THR A 361 5.12 -20.35 -22.69
C THR A 361 4.75 -19.15 -21.85
N PHE A 362 3.69 -19.33 -21.04
CA PHE A 362 3.29 -18.44 -19.96
C PHE A 362 4.52 -18.02 -19.13
N ILE A 363 4.93 -16.76 -19.24
CA ILE A 363 5.81 -16.15 -18.25
C ILE A 363 4.98 -16.00 -16.97
N GLN A 364 5.26 -16.87 -15.99
CA GLN A 364 4.74 -16.70 -14.63
C GLN A 364 5.25 -15.36 -14.08
N ARG A 365 4.33 -14.39 -13.90
CA ARG A 365 4.53 -13.29 -12.96
C ARG A 365 4.95 -13.92 -11.62
N GLN A 366 6.17 -13.65 -11.17
CA GLN A 366 6.57 -14.10 -9.83
C GLN A 366 5.73 -13.32 -8.82
N GLU A 367 4.67 -13.98 -8.37
CA GLU A 367 4.01 -13.64 -7.13
C GLU A 367 5.07 -13.59 -6.04
N HIS A 368 5.23 -12.44 -5.38
CA HIS A 368 5.74 -12.42 -4.02
C HIS A 368 4.88 -13.42 -3.23
N ARG A 369 5.47 -14.59 -2.93
CA ARG A 369 4.89 -15.64 -2.11
C ARG A 369 4.85 -15.17 -0.67
N ASP A 370 3.93 -14.27 -0.37
CA ASP A 370 3.16 -14.35 0.87
C ASP A 370 2.07 -15.40 0.65
N SER A 371 2.52 -16.65 0.59
CA SER A 371 1.66 -17.82 0.69
C SER A 371 1.07 -17.83 2.10
N LYS A 372 -0.15 -17.28 2.23
CA LYS A 372 -1.20 -17.50 3.24
C LYS A 372 -1.91 -16.20 3.64
N LEU A 373 -2.66 -15.59 2.73
CA LEU A 373 -3.79 -14.72 3.13
C LEU A 373 -5.03 -15.08 2.32
N LYS A 374 -5.54 -16.31 2.56
CA LYS A 374 -6.99 -16.55 2.58
C LYS A 374 -7.57 -15.83 3.81
N GLN A 375 -7.60 -14.51 3.77
CA GLN A 375 -8.42 -13.73 4.69
C GLN A 375 -9.33 -12.89 3.81
N SER A 376 -10.39 -13.52 3.30
CA SER A 376 -11.56 -12.76 2.90
C SER A 376 -12.01 -12.02 4.17
N SER A 377 -11.91 -10.69 4.18
CA SER A 377 -12.52 -9.92 5.25
C SER A 377 -13.99 -10.34 5.33
N PRO A 378 -14.56 -10.56 6.52
CA PRO A 378 -15.99 -10.85 6.64
C PRO A 378 -16.85 -9.63 6.25
N ARG A 379 -16.22 -8.46 6.08
CA ARG A 379 -16.85 -7.22 5.65
C ARG A 379 -16.72 -7.02 4.14
N ALA A 380 -17.72 -6.33 3.61
CA ALA A 380 -17.75 -5.81 2.25
C ALA A 380 -18.05 -4.32 2.31
N VAL A 381 -17.18 -3.50 2.91
CA VAL A 381 -17.36 -2.03 2.91
C VAL A 381 -17.21 -1.51 1.48
N ILE A 382 -16.21 -2.02 0.75
CA ILE A 382 -16.09 -1.79 -0.69
C ILE A 382 -16.77 -2.96 -1.38
N GLY A 383 -18.09 -2.84 -1.52
CA GLY A 383 -18.92 -3.78 -2.26
C GLY A 383 -19.00 -3.44 -3.76
N LYS A 384 -19.76 -4.26 -4.49
CA LYS A 384 -19.99 -4.14 -5.93
C LYS A 384 -20.49 -2.77 -6.36
N ASP A 385 -21.52 -2.24 -5.70
CA ASP A 385 -22.13 -0.94 -5.96
C ASP A 385 -21.13 0.22 -5.81
N LEU A 386 -20.32 0.20 -4.75
CA LEU A 386 -19.29 1.22 -4.55
C LEU A 386 -18.13 1.06 -5.54
N LEU A 387 -17.73 -0.17 -5.88
CA LEU A 387 -16.73 -0.42 -6.92
C LEU A 387 -17.17 0.15 -8.28
N GLU A 388 -18.43 -0.02 -8.66
CA GLU A 388 -18.99 0.54 -9.89
C GLU A 388 -18.92 2.07 -9.90
N GLU A 389 -19.24 2.73 -8.78
CA GLU A 389 -19.09 4.18 -8.62
C GLU A 389 -17.62 4.62 -8.71
N ILE A 390 -16.70 3.88 -8.09
CA ILE A 390 -15.26 4.15 -8.13
C ILE A 390 -14.75 4.05 -9.57
N TRP A 391 -15.07 2.96 -10.28
CA TRP A 391 -14.61 2.76 -11.66
C TRP A 391 -15.19 3.80 -12.61
N ALA A 392 -16.44 4.24 -12.37
CA ALA A 392 -17.06 5.33 -13.13
C ALA A 392 -16.35 6.67 -12.88
N ASP A 393 -15.99 6.99 -11.64
CA ASP A 393 -15.20 8.18 -11.31
C ASP A 393 -13.79 8.12 -11.89
N MET A 394 -13.14 6.95 -11.84
CA MET A 394 -11.84 6.74 -12.47
C MET A 394 -11.89 6.96 -13.98
N ALA A 395 -12.93 6.48 -14.67
CA ALA A 395 -13.12 6.69 -16.11
C ALA A 395 -13.31 8.17 -16.48
N ARG A 396 -13.86 8.99 -15.55
CA ARG A 396 -14.06 10.43 -15.72
C ARG A 396 -12.85 11.27 -15.32
N SER A 397 -11.90 10.69 -14.59
CA SER A 397 -10.75 11.40 -14.04
C SER A 397 -9.62 11.45 -15.06
N VAL A 398 -9.07 12.64 -15.31
CA VAL A 398 -7.86 12.82 -16.11
C VAL A 398 -6.68 12.98 -15.16
N LEU A 399 -5.73 12.05 -15.25
CA LEU A 399 -4.50 12.11 -14.46
C LEU A 399 -3.38 12.79 -15.29
N PRO A 400 -2.50 13.58 -14.64
CA PRO A 400 -1.26 14.04 -15.26
C PRO A 400 -0.43 12.88 -15.82
N SER A 401 0.32 13.12 -16.90
CA SER A 401 1.11 12.08 -17.59
C SER A 401 2.19 11.41 -16.74
N TRP A 402 2.63 12.07 -15.67
CA TRP A 402 3.63 11.55 -14.72
C TRP A 402 3.02 10.67 -13.62
N ILE A 403 1.69 10.53 -13.57
CA ILE A 403 0.99 9.59 -12.68
C ILE A 403 0.58 8.37 -13.51
N GLN A 404 1.03 7.18 -13.09
CA GLN A 404 0.54 5.95 -13.69
C GLN A 404 -0.88 5.65 -13.22
N PRO A 405 -1.84 5.42 -14.13
CA PRO A 405 -3.20 5.07 -13.74
C PRO A 405 -3.24 3.66 -13.15
N ALA A 406 -4.05 3.47 -12.10
CA ALA A 406 -4.35 2.13 -11.60
C ALA A 406 -5.27 1.36 -12.57
N PRO A 407 -5.30 0.01 -12.52
CA PRO A 407 -6.14 -0.80 -13.40
C PRO A 407 -7.62 -0.43 -13.27
N GLN A 408 -8.29 -0.20 -14.41
CA GLN A 408 -9.67 0.33 -14.44
C GLN A 408 -10.67 -0.49 -13.61
N LYS A 409 -10.51 -1.82 -13.57
CA LYS A 409 -11.39 -2.75 -12.85
C LYS A 409 -10.69 -3.43 -11.67
N TRP A 410 -9.90 -2.67 -10.91
CA TRP A 410 -9.25 -3.19 -9.71
C TRP A 410 -10.29 -3.65 -8.68
N GLY A 411 -9.92 -4.63 -7.84
CA GLY A 411 -10.82 -5.21 -6.84
C GLY A 411 -11.43 -6.55 -7.25
N ILE A 412 -11.46 -6.84 -8.55
CA ILE A 412 -11.87 -8.14 -9.10
C ILE A 412 -10.68 -9.11 -9.14
N PRO A 413 -10.85 -10.41 -8.79
CA PRO A 413 -9.78 -11.40 -8.86
C PRO A 413 -9.07 -11.49 -10.22
N ALA A 414 -9.81 -11.36 -11.32
CA ALA A 414 -9.28 -11.43 -12.69
C ALA A 414 -8.27 -10.32 -13.04
N THR A 415 -8.38 -9.15 -12.40
CA THR A 415 -7.49 -8.00 -12.66
C THR A 415 -6.13 -8.15 -11.97
N GLY A 416 -6.04 -9.02 -10.96
CA GLY A 416 -4.83 -9.26 -10.18
C GLY A 416 -4.67 -8.36 -8.95
N LYS A 417 -3.49 -8.43 -8.33
CA LYS A 417 -3.12 -7.65 -7.14
C LYS A 417 -2.64 -6.26 -7.56
N LEU A 418 -2.92 -5.27 -6.71
CA LEU A 418 -2.40 -3.92 -6.90
C LEU A 418 -0.91 -3.83 -6.50
N SER A 419 -0.12 -3.11 -7.28
CA SER A 419 1.26 -2.70 -6.97
C SER A 419 1.29 -1.59 -5.90
N ALA A 420 2.49 -1.25 -5.41
CA ALA A 420 2.65 -0.17 -4.43
C ALA A 420 2.19 1.19 -4.98
N ASP A 421 2.58 1.54 -6.21
CA ASP A 421 2.17 2.81 -6.84
C ASP A 421 0.67 2.82 -7.20
N GLU A 422 0.11 1.67 -7.58
CA GLU A 422 -1.33 1.57 -7.82
C GLU A 422 -2.13 1.77 -6.51
N TYR A 423 -1.68 1.23 -5.37
CA TYR A 423 -2.30 1.53 -4.07
C TYR A 423 -2.27 3.03 -3.74
N LYS A 424 -1.14 3.70 -4.02
CA LYS A 424 -1.03 5.14 -3.82
C LYS A 424 -2.08 5.90 -4.63
N VAL A 425 -2.23 5.58 -5.93
CA VAL A 425 -3.19 6.24 -6.82
C VAL A 425 -4.64 5.95 -6.41
N VAL A 426 -4.96 4.68 -6.20
CA VAL A 426 -6.30 4.26 -5.76
C VAL A 426 -6.68 4.97 -4.45
N CYS A 427 -5.82 4.92 -3.44
CA CYS A 427 -6.16 5.45 -2.12
C CYS A 427 -6.10 6.97 -2.04
N SER A 428 -5.14 7.61 -2.69
CA SER A 428 -4.93 9.06 -2.56
C SER A 428 -5.72 9.90 -3.56
N ILE A 429 -6.19 9.29 -4.65
CA ILE A 429 -6.88 10.00 -5.74
C ILE A 429 -8.27 9.40 -5.94
N SER A 430 -8.36 8.16 -6.44
CA SER A 430 -9.64 7.57 -6.86
C SER A 430 -10.65 7.45 -5.72
N LEU A 431 -10.23 6.90 -4.57
CA LEU A 431 -11.07 6.75 -3.40
C LEU A 431 -11.36 8.09 -2.72
N VAL A 432 -10.39 9.02 -2.66
CA VAL A 432 -10.65 10.36 -2.10
C VAL A 432 -11.77 11.05 -2.88
N ILE A 433 -11.68 11.06 -4.22
CA ILE A 433 -12.70 11.67 -5.09
C ILE A 433 -14.06 10.98 -4.88
N THR A 434 -14.08 9.65 -5.00
CA THR A 434 -15.34 8.89 -4.98
C THR A 434 -16.01 8.93 -3.62
N LEU A 435 -15.27 8.68 -2.54
CA LEU A 435 -15.83 8.58 -1.19
C LEU A 435 -16.27 9.96 -0.67
N ILE A 436 -15.56 11.03 -1.01
CA ILE A 436 -16.04 12.39 -0.70
C ILE A 436 -17.36 12.67 -1.43
N ARG A 437 -17.49 12.26 -2.69
CA ARG A 437 -18.74 12.42 -3.45
C ARG A 437 -19.89 11.56 -2.90
N VAL A 438 -19.63 10.29 -2.58
CA VAL A 438 -20.66 9.31 -2.21
C VAL A 438 -21.01 9.35 -0.73
N TRP A 439 -20.03 9.55 0.16
CA TRP A 439 -20.23 9.55 1.62
C TRP A 439 -20.19 10.94 2.24
N GLY A 440 -19.64 11.94 1.56
CA GLY A 440 -19.51 13.32 2.06
C GLY A 440 -20.61 14.26 1.57
N TYR A 441 -20.78 14.40 0.27
CA TYR A 441 -21.73 15.34 -0.34
C TYR A 441 -23.09 14.71 -0.63
N GLY A 442 -24.19 15.41 -0.29
CA GLY A 442 -25.54 15.08 -0.77
C GLY A 442 -26.47 14.38 0.22
N ASN A 443 -26.01 14.00 1.41
CA ASN A 443 -26.87 13.46 2.47
C ASN A 443 -26.94 14.44 3.66
N LYS A 444 -28.14 14.91 4.02
CA LYS A 444 -28.35 15.81 5.18
C LYS A 444 -28.00 15.14 6.51
N GLU A 445 -28.03 13.81 6.56
CA GLU A 445 -27.60 13.01 7.70
C GLU A 445 -26.11 12.62 7.63
N ALA A 446 -25.38 13.03 6.57
CA ALA A 446 -23.97 12.67 6.39
C ALA A 446 -23.12 12.93 7.64
N PRO A 447 -23.18 14.10 8.32
CA PRO A 447 -22.32 14.37 9.46
C PRO A 447 -22.46 13.36 10.62
N GLN A 448 -23.61 12.71 10.74
CA GLN A 448 -23.87 11.69 11.75
C GLN A 448 -23.83 10.25 11.20
N SER A 449 -23.81 10.10 9.86
CA SER A 449 -23.75 8.79 9.21
C SER A 449 -22.43 8.09 9.48
N ARG A 450 -22.50 6.78 9.63
CA ARG A 450 -21.32 5.93 9.86
C ARG A 450 -20.36 5.92 8.67
N HIS A 451 -20.86 5.93 7.43
CA HIS A 451 -20.05 6.03 6.22
C HIS A 451 -19.23 7.33 6.17
N TYR A 452 -19.79 8.45 6.64
CA TYR A 452 -19.05 9.70 6.74
C TYR A 452 -17.96 9.64 7.82
N GLN A 453 -18.22 9.02 8.97
CA GLN A 453 -17.17 8.82 9.98
C GLN A 453 -16.03 7.93 9.43
N MET A 454 -16.37 6.89 8.67
CA MET A 454 -15.41 6.05 7.95
C MET A 454 -14.62 6.84 6.90
N LEU A 455 -15.27 7.73 6.14
CA LEU A 455 -14.60 8.66 5.22
C LEU A 455 -13.58 9.52 5.98
N LEU A 456 -13.99 10.18 7.07
CA LEU A 456 -13.10 11.05 7.85
C LEU A 456 -11.91 10.27 8.40
N ASN A 457 -12.14 9.06 8.91
CA ASN A 457 -11.07 8.18 9.37
C ASN A 457 -10.10 7.82 8.24
N PHE A 458 -10.61 7.46 7.06
CA PHE A 458 -9.77 7.16 5.89
C PHE A 458 -9.00 8.39 5.39
N LEU A 459 -9.60 9.58 5.40
CA LEU A 459 -8.91 10.82 5.02
C LEU A 459 -7.79 11.17 6.00
N ASP A 460 -7.94 10.87 7.29
CA ASP A 460 -6.85 11.02 8.26
C ASP A 460 -5.67 10.07 7.91
N LEU A 461 -5.93 8.82 7.49
CA LEU A 461 -4.89 7.94 6.96
C LEU A 461 -4.19 8.52 5.72
N VAL A 462 -4.96 8.99 4.74
CA VAL A 462 -4.42 9.59 3.50
C VAL A 462 -3.54 10.79 3.81
N ARG A 463 -3.99 11.69 4.67
CA ARG A 463 -3.24 12.88 5.13
C ARG A 463 -1.93 12.49 5.80
N SER A 464 -1.96 11.53 6.72
CA SER A 464 -0.75 11.05 7.38
C SER A 464 0.25 10.49 6.37
N ILE A 465 -0.20 9.68 5.41
CA ILE A 465 0.68 9.14 4.38
C ILE A 465 1.25 10.27 3.51
N HIS A 466 0.47 11.26 3.10
CA HIS A 466 0.98 12.38 2.31
C HIS A 466 2.10 13.14 3.01
N VAL A 467 2.00 13.34 4.34
CA VAL A 467 3.04 14.03 5.13
C VAL A 467 4.36 13.28 5.11
N VAL A 468 4.34 11.95 5.19
CA VAL A 468 5.55 11.11 5.15
C VAL A 468 6.30 11.26 3.82
N PHE A 469 5.57 11.46 2.73
CA PHE A 469 6.12 11.59 1.38
C PHE A 469 6.41 13.03 0.96
N LEU A 470 6.31 14.01 1.87
CA LEU A 470 6.77 15.36 1.60
C LEU A 470 8.29 15.36 1.34
N ARG A 471 8.74 16.30 0.51
CA ARG A 471 10.16 16.49 0.20
C ARG A 471 10.94 17.16 1.33
N GLU A 472 10.22 17.66 2.33
CA GLU A 472 10.77 18.35 3.49
C GLU A 472 10.05 17.89 4.75
N THR A 473 10.76 17.91 5.87
CA THR A 473 10.24 17.52 7.18
C THR A 473 10.55 18.64 8.17
N THR A 474 9.53 19.04 8.92
CA THR A 474 9.62 20.10 9.93
C THR A 474 9.02 19.58 11.23
N GLN A 475 9.31 20.23 12.35
CA GLN A 475 8.68 19.87 13.62
C GLN A 475 7.15 19.94 13.55
N SER A 476 6.60 20.93 12.83
CA SER A 476 5.15 21.08 12.64
C SER A 476 4.55 19.98 11.78
N SER A 477 5.20 19.57 10.68
CA SER A 477 4.70 18.47 9.85
C SER A 477 4.73 17.13 10.59
N ARG A 478 5.80 16.88 11.37
CA ARG A 478 5.91 15.70 12.24
C ARG A 478 4.82 15.66 13.32
N ALA A 479 4.54 16.78 13.98
CA ALA A 479 3.47 16.88 14.97
C ALA A 479 2.08 16.66 14.34
N TYR A 480 1.84 17.23 13.16
CA TYR A 480 0.61 17.02 12.40
C TYR A 480 0.44 15.54 11.99
N TYR A 481 1.52 14.89 11.52
CA TYR A 481 1.51 13.45 11.23
C TYR A 481 1.14 12.63 12.47
N GLN A 482 1.77 12.90 13.61
CA GLN A 482 1.53 12.17 14.87
C GLN A 482 0.07 12.26 15.29
N ALA A 483 -0.47 13.49 15.33
CA ALA A 483 -1.85 13.73 15.72
C ALA A 483 -2.84 13.04 14.78
N THR A 484 -2.62 13.15 13.47
CA THR A 484 -3.51 12.59 12.44
C THR A 484 -3.43 11.06 12.40
N MET A 485 -2.25 10.47 12.56
CA MET A 485 -2.07 9.01 12.57
C MET A 485 -2.70 8.39 13.83
N LEU A 486 -2.54 9.01 15.00
CA LEU A 486 -3.22 8.57 16.22
C LEU A 486 -4.74 8.68 16.11
N LYS A 487 -5.24 9.77 15.52
CA LYS A 487 -6.68 9.95 15.25
C LYS A 487 -7.21 8.87 14.32
N TYR A 488 -6.47 8.54 13.25
CA TYR A 488 -6.80 7.43 12.37
C TYR A 488 -6.87 6.09 13.13
N LEU A 489 -5.83 5.74 13.89
CA LEU A 489 -5.78 4.45 14.60
C LEU A 489 -6.88 4.32 15.66
N ARG A 490 -7.18 5.39 16.41
CA ARG A 490 -8.29 5.43 17.36
C ARG A 490 -9.63 5.25 16.64
N GLY A 491 -9.85 6.00 15.57
CA GLY A 491 -11.06 5.88 14.76
C GLY A 491 -11.23 4.49 14.14
N VAL A 492 -10.15 3.78 13.76
CA VAL A 492 -10.24 2.38 13.33
C VAL A 492 -10.79 1.50 14.46
N LEU A 493 -10.26 1.65 15.68
CA LEU A 493 -10.66 0.83 16.83
C LEU A 493 -12.09 1.15 17.31
N GLU A 494 -12.52 2.40 17.15
CA GLU A 494 -13.88 2.86 17.49
C GLU A 494 -14.91 2.44 16.44
N LEU A 495 -14.60 2.66 15.16
CA LEU A 495 -15.49 2.32 14.05
C LEU A 495 -15.55 0.82 13.83
N PHE A 496 -14.46 0.09 14.00
CA PHE A 496 -14.40 -1.36 13.76
C PHE A 496 -13.97 -2.08 15.06
N PRO A 497 -14.91 -2.34 16.00
CA PRO A 497 -14.58 -2.93 17.29
C PRO A 497 -13.85 -4.28 17.22
N ASP A 498 -14.09 -5.04 16.15
CA ASP A 498 -13.47 -6.34 15.87
C ASP A 498 -12.14 -6.23 15.10
N ALA A 499 -11.74 -5.03 14.65
CA ALA A 499 -10.47 -4.83 13.98
C ALA A 499 -9.28 -5.03 14.93
N VAL A 500 -8.23 -5.66 14.39
CA VAL A 500 -6.96 -5.87 15.07
C VAL A 500 -5.90 -5.05 14.36
N LEU A 501 -5.26 -4.13 15.07
CA LEU A 501 -4.11 -3.41 14.52
C LEU A 501 -2.97 -4.38 14.20
N SER A 502 -2.22 -4.04 13.16
CA SER A 502 -1.10 -4.83 12.65
C SER A 502 0.23 -4.19 13.05
N SER A 503 1.34 -4.92 12.87
CA SER A 503 2.69 -4.40 13.13
C SER A 503 2.97 -3.12 12.36
N ASN A 504 2.43 -2.97 11.14
CA ASN A 504 2.57 -1.77 10.32
C ASN A 504 1.87 -0.56 10.96
N HIS A 505 0.67 -0.73 11.52
CA HIS A 505 0.00 0.33 12.26
C HIS A 505 0.83 0.82 13.45
N HIS A 506 1.49 -0.10 14.16
CA HIS A 506 2.39 0.25 15.25
C HIS A 506 3.69 0.93 14.75
N LEU A 507 4.34 0.39 13.70
CA LEU A 507 5.54 0.99 13.11
C LEU A 507 5.28 2.40 12.57
N ALA A 508 4.07 2.67 12.08
CA ALA A 508 3.66 4.01 11.65
C ALA A 508 3.79 5.07 12.75
N LEU A 509 3.69 4.68 14.03
CA LEU A 509 3.89 5.59 15.16
C LEU A 509 5.37 5.85 15.48
N HIS A 510 6.28 5.03 14.95
CA HIS A 510 7.73 5.21 15.11
C HIS A 510 8.39 5.95 13.93
N ILE A 511 7.69 6.14 12.80
CA ILE A 511 8.25 6.76 11.59
C ILE A 511 8.75 8.20 11.83
N ILE A 512 8.19 8.89 12.83
CA ILE A 512 8.53 10.27 13.19
C ILE A 512 10.02 10.37 13.57
N ALA A 513 10.56 9.37 14.27
CA ALA A 513 11.97 9.34 14.63
C ALA A 513 12.88 9.27 13.39
N ASP A 514 12.45 8.56 12.35
CA ASP A 514 13.20 8.48 11.08
C ASP A 514 13.07 9.78 10.30
N LEU A 515 11.89 10.41 10.28
CA LEU A 515 11.68 11.74 9.70
C LEU A 515 12.49 12.83 10.42
N GLU A 516 12.81 12.63 11.69
CA GLU A 516 13.61 13.56 12.48
C GLU A 516 15.11 13.39 12.26
N THR A 517 15.59 12.16 12.27
CA THR A 517 17.03 11.87 12.27
C THR A 517 17.60 11.69 10.87
N LEU A 518 16.81 11.21 9.90
CA LEU A 518 17.26 10.88 8.54
C LEU A 518 16.65 11.81 7.49
N GLY A 519 15.74 12.69 7.88
CA GLY A 519 15.07 13.62 6.98
C GLY A 519 13.87 13.01 6.23
N PRO A 520 13.44 13.66 5.13
CA PRO A 520 12.20 13.32 4.43
C PRO A 520 12.23 11.92 3.81
N GLY A 521 11.07 11.25 3.80
CA GLY A 521 10.98 9.85 3.38
C GLY A 521 11.41 9.58 1.94
N HIS A 522 11.18 10.55 1.04
CA HIS A 522 11.58 10.44 -0.37
C HIS A 522 13.07 10.12 -0.55
N ALA A 523 13.94 10.73 0.25
CA ALA A 523 15.41 10.57 0.16
C ALA A 523 15.88 9.17 0.56
N ARG A 524 15.04 8.41 1.28
CA ARG A 524 15.32 7.08 1.83
C ARG A 524 14.30 6.04 1.36
N SER A 525 13.59 6.31 0.27
CA SER A 525 12.58 5.40 -0.30
C SER A 525 13.22 4.29 -1.15
N THR A 526 12.59 3.12 -1.18
CA THR A 526 13.08 1.93 -1.90
C THR A 526 12.83 1.80 -3.42
N PRO A 527 12.01 2.62 -4.12
CA PRO A 527 11.75 2.43 -5.56
C PRO A 527 13.02 2.36 -6.43
N VAL A 528 14.07 3.08 -6.06
CA VAL A 528 15.36 3.05 -6.77
C VAL A 528 15.99 1.65 -6.69
N PHE A 529 15.90 0.99 -5.54
CA PHE A 529 16.45 -0.35 -5.33
C PHE A 529 15.59 -1.42 -5.99
N GLU A 530 14.26 -1.25 -6.02
CA GLU A 530 13.35 -2.17 -6.71
C GLU A 530 13.59 -2.22 -8.22
N ARG A 531 13.85 -1.06 -8.85
CA ARG A 531 14.24 -1.00 -10.27
C ARG A 531 15.51 -1.79 -10.55
N ILE A 532 16.50 -1.70 -9.67
CA ILE A 532 17.72 -2.50 -9.81
C ILE A 532 17.42 -3.99 -9.64
N ASN A 533 16.61 -4.36 -8.65
CA ASN A 533 16.20 -5.75 -8.47
C ASN A 533 15.54 -6.30 -9.74
N HIS A 534 14.65 -5.53 -10.38
CA HIS A 534 14.04 -5.90 -11.66
C HIS A 534 15.07 -6.12 -12.76
N LEU A 535 15.96 -5.15 -12.96
CA LEU A 535 17.04 -5.23 -13.96
C LEU A 535 17.92 -6.48 -13.75
N LEU A 536 18.27 -6.79 -12.50
CA LEU A 536 19.03 -7.99 -12.17
C LEU A 536 18.21 -9.27 -12.46
N GLN A 537 16.90 -9.26 -12.21
CA GLN A 537 16.02 -10.39 -12.52
C GLN A 537 15.88 -10.65 -14.03
N GLU A 538 15.87 -9.60 -14.85
CA GLU A 538 15.78 -9.69 -16.32
C GLU A 538 17.09 -10.13 -16.98
N THR A 539 18.21 -10.04 -16.26
CA THR A 539 19.50 -10.51 -16.77
C THR A 539 19.38 -11.97 -17.20
N LYS A 540 19.65 -12.23 -18.49
CA LYS A 540 19.67 -13.58 -19.07
C LYS A 540 20.72 -14.42 -18.33
N LYS A 541 20.27 -15.55 -17.80
CA LYS A 541 21.05 -16.42 -16.93
C LYS A 541 20.88 -17.88 -17.35
N ASN A 542 21.96 -18.67 -17.25
CA ASN A 542 21.99 -20.09 -17.58
C ASN A 542 21.39 -20.99 -16.47
N GLY A 543 21.03 -20.41 -15.32
CA GLY A 543 20.33 -21.09 -14.23
C GLY A 543 21.23 -21.87 -13.27
N HIS A 544 22.55 -21.85 -13.46
CA HIS A 544 23.50 -22.58 -12.61
C HIS A 544 23.81 -21.81 -11.32
N LEU A 545 23.43 -22.36 -10.17
CA LEU A 545 23.71 -21.77 -8.84
C LEU A 545 25.23 -21.58 -8.65
N GLY A 546 25.65 -20.39 -8.22
CA GLY A 546 27.05 -19.97 -8.14
C GLY A 546 27.55 -19.21 -9.37
N GLU A 547 26.96 -19.46 -10.55
CA GLU A 547 27.26 -18.72 -11.79
C GLU A 547 26.25 -17.60 -12.07
N VAL A 548 25.00 -17.77 -11.62
CA VAL A 548 23.93 -16.78 -11.82
C VAL A 548 24.28 -15.46 -11.13
N GLU A 549 24.76 -15.51 -9.89
CA GLU A 549 25.15 -14.35 -9.09
C GLU A 549 26.34 -13.64 -9.75
N ALA A 550 27.33 -14.41 -10.20
CA ALA A 550 28.50 -13.88 -10.91
C ALA A 550 28.09 -13.22 -12.24
N THR A 551 27.15 -13.82 -12.96
CA THR A 551 26.61 -13.28 -14.22
C THR A 551 25.87 -11.97 -13.99
N MET A 552 25.01 -11.90 -12.97
CA MET A 552 24.30 -10.67 -12.59
C MET A 552 25.28 -9.57 -12.17
N MET A 553 26.25 -9.89 -11.30
CA MET A 553 27.28 -8.96 -10.85
C MET A 553 28.14 -8.43 -12.01
N THR A 554 28.58 -9.32 -12.91
CA THR A 554 29.41 -8.96 -14.05
C THR A 554 28.63 -8.11 -15.06
N SER A 555 27.36 -8.45 -15.31
CA SER A 555 26.50 -7.69 -16.23
C SER A 555 26.23 -6.29 -15.70
N TYR A 556 25.89 -6.16 -14.41
CA TYR A 556 25.71 -4.87 -13.75
C TYR A 556 27.00 -4.04 -13.76
N GLY A 557 28.15 -4.68 -13.47
CA GLY A 557 29.45 -4.01 -13.51
C GLY A 557 29.82 -3.51 -14.90
N ARG A 558 29.55 -4.29 -15.96
CA ARG A 558 29.75 -3.88 -17.36
C ARG A 558 28.86 -2.69 -17.72
N MET A 559 27.59 -2.72 -17.32
CA MET A 559 26.67 -1.61 -17.54
C MET A 559 27.15 -0.33 -16.84
N ALA A 560 27.56 -0.42 -15.57
CA ALA A 560 28.08 0.73 -14.83
C ALA A 560 29.36 1.31 -15.47
N ASN A 561 30.29 0.44 -15.90
CA ASN A 561 31.50 0.87 -16.60
C ASN A 561 31.19 1.53 -17.94
N LEU A 562 30.23 0.99 -18.70
CA LEU A 562 29.76 1.60 -19.95
C LEU A 562 29.19 3.00 -19.70
N GLN A 563 28.33 3.17 -18.68
CA GLN A 563 27.80 4.48 -18.31
C GLN A 563 28.92 5.49 -17.97
N ILE A 564 29.97 5.05 -17.26
CA ILE A 564 31.13 5.89 -16.94
C ILE A 564 31.90 6.27 -18.21
N LEU A 565 32.15 5.31 -19.12
CA LEU A 565 32.82 5.58 -20.39
C LEU A 565 32.03 6.63 -21.20
N LEU A 566 30.72 6.46 -21.32
CA LEU A 566 29.86 7.39 -22.07
C LEU A 566 29.75 8.77 -21.42
N ALA A 567 29.88 8.87 -20.11
CA ALA A 567 29.96 10.15 -19.41
C ALA A 567 31.33 10.83 -19.56
N SER A 568 32.40 10.04 -19.77
CA SER A 568 33.78 10.53 -19.82
C SER A 568 34.25 10.89 -21.23
N PHE A 569 33.64 10.28 -22.26
CA PHE A 569 34.01 10.46 -23.67
C PHE A 569 32.76 10.89 -24.47
N PRO A 570 32.51 12.21 -24.61
CA PRO A 570 31.36 12.73 -25.36
C PRO A 570 31.35 12.27 -26.82
N ASP A 571 32.52 12.21 -27.47
CA ASP A 571 32.64 11.80 -28.88
C ASP A 571 32.14 10.35 -29.08
N LEU A 572 32.48 9.45 -28.15
CA LEU A 572 31.97 8.07 -28.17
C LEU A 572 30.45 8.04 -27.99
N ARG A 573 29.91 8.93 -27.15
CA ARG A 573 28.47 9.02 -26.90
C ARG A 573 27.70 9.48 -28.14
N GLU A 574 28.27 10.40 -28.93
CA GLU A 574 27.70 10.84 -30.20
C GLU A 574 27.73 9.71 -31.25
N GLU A 575 28.84 8.96 -31.34
CA GLU A 575 28.96 7.83 -32.28
C GLU A 575 27.95 6.71 -32.04
N ILE A 576 27.56 6.47 -30.79
CA ILE A 576 26.59 5.42 -30.43
C ILE A 576 25.21 5.95 -30.03
N GLU A 577 24.89 7.20 -30.38
CA GLU A 577 23.66 7.87 -29.92
C GLU A 577 22.39 7.11 -30.31
N GLU A 578 22.32 6.52 -31.51
CA GLU A 578 21.19 5.68 -31.93
C GLU A 578 21.01 4.45 -31.02
N ALA A 579 22.10 3.76 -30.68
CA ALA A 579 22.06 2.64 -29.74
C ALA A 579 21.69 3.10 -28.32
N LEU A 580 22.08 4.31 -27.93
CA LEU A 580 21.68 4.90 -26.63
C LEU A 580 20.22 5.30 -26.59
N VAL A 581 19.63 5.73 -27.71
CA VAL A 581 18.19 5.97 -27.81
C VAL A 581 17.45 4.65 -27.61
N VAL A 582 17.86 3.58 -28.32
CA VAL A 582 17.26 2.25 -28.15
C VAL A 582 17.45 1.72 -26.73
N LEU A 583 18.65 1.85 -26.15
CA LEU A 583 18.92 1.43 -24.76
C LEU A 583 18.11 2.25 -23.76
N LYS A 584 17.97 3.56 -23.96
CA LYS A 584 17.11 4.40 -23.12
C LYS A 584 15.65 4.07 -23.30
N ASP A 585 15.21 3.69 -24.49
CA ASP A 585 13.84 3.29 -24.75
C ASP A 585 13.56 1.93 -24.11
N ILE A 586 14.51 0.99 -24.11
CA ILE A 586 14.44 -0.26 -23.31
C ILE A 586 14.46 0.04 -21.80
N GLU A 587 15.29 0.97 -21.32
CA GLU A 587 15.30 1.40 -19.92
C GLU A 587 14.03 2.20 -19.53
N ARG A 588 13.34 2.83 -20.50
CA ARG A 588 12.10 3.60 -20.33
C ARG A 588 10.83 2.80 -20.62
N GLU A 589 10.95 1.65 -21.28
CA GLU A 589 9.98 0.54 -21.35
C GLU A 589 9.86 -0.05 -19.94
N ASP A 590 9.43 0.81 -19.03
CA ASP A 590 9.36 0.53 -17.62
C ASP A 590 8.10 -0.31 -17.43
N HIS A 591 8.31 -1.57 -17.07
CA HIS A 591 7.37 -2.45 -16.41
C HIS A 591 7.01 -1.87 -15.04
N ARG A 592 6.32 -0.71 -15.02
CA ARG A 592 5.90 0.13 -13.87
C ARG A 592 4.95 -0.55 -12.87
N GLY A 593 4.93 -1.87 -12.84
CA GLY A 593 3.94 -2.71 -12.15
C GLY A 593 4.52 -3.62 -11.07
N MET A 594 5.49 -3.16 -10.28
CA MET A 594 5.82 -3.81 -9.00
C MET A 594 5.41 -2.94 -7.82
#